data_AF-A0A9D7NSF5-F1
#
_entry.id   AF-A0A9D7NSF5-F1
#
_cell.length_a   1.000
_cell.length_b   1.000
_cell.length_c   1.000
_cell.angle_alpha   90.00
_cell.angle_beta   90.00
_cell.angle_gamma   90.00
#
_symmetry.space_group_name_H-M   'P 1'
#
loop_
_entity.id
_entity.type
_entity.pdbx_description
1 polymer ?
#
loop_
_entity_poly.entity_id
_entity_poly.type
_entity_poly.pdbx_seq_one_letter_code
_entity_poly.pdbx_strand_id
1 'polypeptide(L)' 'MNEAKAREILGEWFLQKDDSLYNNVRFMDWHPGEERACLDADFTADELEAIAWWMRHKGQRND' A
#
# COMPACT_ATOMS: atom_id res chain seq x y z
N MET A 1 2.16 -13.25 -2.29
CA MET A 1 1.23 -12.25 -2.87
C MET A 1 1.34 -12.10 -4.41
N ASN A 2 0.29 -11.62 -5.09
CA ASN A 2 0.30 -11.13 -6.49
C ASN A 2 -0.52 -9.82 -6.63
N GLU A 3 -0.51 -9.16 -7.79
CA GLU A 3 -1.20 -7.86 -7.96
C GLU A 3 -2.70 -7.94 -7.69
N ALA A 4 -3.38 -8.96 -8.24
CA ALA A 4 -4.83 -9.11 -8.07
C ALA A 4 -5.19 -9.28 -6.59
N LYS A 5 -4.44 -10.09 -5.85
CA LYS A 5 -4.67 -10.35 -4.42
C LYS A 5 -4.29 -9.15 -3.55
N ALA A 6 -3.19 -8.47 -3.86
CA ALA A 6 -2.80 -7.25 -3.14
C ALA A 6 -3.85 -6.15 -3.33
N ARG A 7 -4.33 -5.95 -4.57
CA ARG A 7 -5.39 -4.99 -4.89
C ARG A 7 -6.71 -5.33 -4.18
N GLU A 8 -7.05 -6.61 -4.07
CA GLU A 8 -8.23 -7.07 -3.33
C GLU A 8 -8.12 -6.73 -1.83
N ILE A 9 -6.96 -6.99 -1.21
CA ILE A 9 -6.73 -6.74 0.23
C ILE A 9 -6.67 -5.24 0.54
N LEU A 10 -5.92 -4.47 -0.24
CA LEU A 10 -5.77 -3.03 -0.06
C LEU A 10 -7.06 -2.28 -0.37
N GLY A 11 -7.82 -2.77 -1.37
CA GLY A 11 -9.10 -2.24 -1.78
C GLY A 11 -9.08 -0.75 -2.11
N GLU A 12 -10.27 -0.17 -2.29
CA GLU A 12 -10.44 1.27 -2.50
C GLU A 12 -10.19 2.11 -1.24
N TRP A 13 -10.05 1.45 -0.08
CA TRP A 13 -9.87 2.12 1.20
C TRP A 13 -8.45 2.62 1.42
N PHE A 14 -7.45 1.94 0.85
CA PHE A 14 -6.05 2.35 0.93
C PHE A 14 -5.52 2.82 -0.43
N LEU A 15 -5.87 2.12 -1.51
CA LEU A 15 -5.24 2.32 -2.82
C LEU A 15 -5.82 3.52 -3.58
N GLN A 16 -4.97 4.49 -3.87
CA GLN A 16 -5.30 5.67 -4.67
C GLN A 16 -5.06 5.43 -6.16
N LYS A 17 -5.55 6.35 -7.02
CA LYS A 17 -5.41 6.25 -8.48
C LYS A 17 -3.97 6.36 -8.98
N ASP A 18 -3.10 6.99 -8.21
CA ASP A 18 -1.67 7.19 -8.49
C ASP A 18 -0.79 6.09 -7.88
N ASP A 19 -1.39 4.95 -7.53
CA ASP A 19 -0.78 3.82 -6.82
C ASP A 19 -0.27 4.13 -5.40
N SER A 20 -0.47 5.35 -4.88
CA SER A 20 -0.20 5.65 -3.46
C SER A 20 -1.16 4.91 -2.52
N LEU A 21 -0.71 4.72 -1.28
CA LEU A 21 -1.49 4.11 -0.22
C LEU A 21 -1.79 5.19 0.81
N TYR A 22 -3.05 5.60 0.90
CA TYR A 22 -3.50 6.63 1.83
C TYR A 22 -4.83 6.24 2.49
N ASN A 23 -4.87 6.29 3.82
CA ASN A 23 -6.09 6.18 4.60
C ASN A 23 -5.94 6.98 5.90
N ASN A 24 -6.95 7.77 6.27
CA ASN A 24 -6.92 8.62 7.46
C ASN A 24 -7.63 8.03 8.70
N VAL A 25 -8.36 6.91 8.55
CA VAL A 25 -9.07 6.21 9.64
C VAL A 25 -8.19 5.13 10.25
N ARG A 26 -7.52 4.34 9.40
CA ARG A 26 -6.44 3.44 9.77
C ARG A 26 -5.19 4.02 9.15
N PHE A 27 -4.52 4.89 9.90
CA PHE A 27 -3.54 5.80 9.30
C PHE A 27 -2.47 5.00 8.55
N MET A 28 -2.43 5.23 7.24
CA MET A 28 -1.48 4.66 6.31
C MET A 28 -1.13 5.74 5.31
N ASP A 29 0.17 5.97 5.13
CA ASP A 29 0.70 6.94 4.18
C ASP A 29 1.97 6.40 3.52
N TRP A 30 1.92 6.27 2.19
CA TRP A 30 3.05 5.89 1.35
C TRP A 30 2.83 6.36 -0.08
N HIS A 31 3.89 6.90 -0.69
CA HIS A 31 3.89 7.31 -2.09
C HIS A 31 4.91 6.53 -2.94
N PRO A 32 4.65 6.35 -4.25
CA PRO A 32 5.63 5.78 -5.16
C PRO A 32 6.98 6.50 -5.12
N GLY A 33 8.06 5.73 -4.98
CA GLY A 33 9.43 6.23 -4.80
C GLY A 33 9.88 6.32 -3.35
N GLU A 34 9.00 6.12 -2.37
CA GLU A 34 9.36 6.09 -0.96
C GLU A 34 9.76 4.68 -0.50
N GLU A 35 10.81 4.59 0.32
CA GLU A 35 11.29 3.31 0.88
C GLU A 35 10.58 2.91 2.18
N ARG A 36 9.81 3.83 2.79
CA ARG A 36 9.13 3.64 4.07
C ARG A 36 7.70 4.13 3.99
N ALA A 37 6.81 3.43 4.68
CA ALA A 37 5.43 3.84 4.89
C ALA A 37 5.24 4.26 6.35
N CYS A 38 4.31 5.19 6.61
CA CYS A 38 3.85 5.50 7.96
C CYS A 38 2.58 4.71 8.27
N LEU A 39 2.54 4.03 9.41
CA LEU A 39 1.43 3.18 9.85
C LEU A 39 1.04 3.56 11.28
N ASP A 40 -0.22 3.90 11.52
CA ASP A 40 -0.80 4.11 12.85
C ASP A 40 -2.22 3.53 12.90
N ALA A 41 -2.27 2.21 13.06
CA ALA A 41 -3.43 1.36 13.35
C ALA A 41 -2.98 -0.10 13.51
N ASP A 42 -3.92 -0.99 13.84
CA ASP A 42 -3.70 -2.43 13.73
C ASP A 42 -3.81 -2.88 12.26
N PHE A 43 -2.92 -3.78 11.85
CA PHE A 43 -2.93 -4.42 10.53
C PHE A 43 -2.75 -5.93 10.69
N THR A 44 -3.48 -6.69 9.89
CA THR A 44 -3.29 -8.14 9.78
C THR A 44 -2.01 -8.47 9.03
N ALA A 45 -1.51 -9.71 9.17
CA ALA A 45 -0.34 -10.17 8.43
C ALA A 45 -0.54 -10.08 6.90
N ASP A 46 -1.75 -10.37 6.41
CA ASP A 46 -2.10 -10.31 4.99
C ASP A 46 -2.08 -8.86 4.47
N GLU A 47 -2.55 -7.90 5.27
CA GLU A 47 -2.48 -6.47 4.93
C GLU A 47 -1.03 -5.98 4.89
N LEU A 48 -0.20 -6.37 5.87
CA LEU A 48 1.22 -6.03 5.88
C LEU A 48 1.96 -6.65 4.68
N GLU A 49 1.66 -7.90 4.31
CA GLU A 49 2.22 -8.53 3.10
C GLU A 49 1.77 -7.78 1.84
N ALA A 50 0.49 -7.40 1.75
CA ALA A 50 -0.05 -6.66 0.61
C ALA A 50 0.59 -5.28 0.47
N ILE A 51 0.72 -4.52 1.58
CA ILE A 51 1.41 -3.23 1.63
C ILE A 51 2.86 -3.37 1.14
N ALA A 52 3.62 -4.29 1.74
CA ALA A 52 5.03 -4.48 1.39
C ALA A 52 5.21 -4.95 -0.06
N TRP A 53 4.31 -5.81 -0.55
CA TRP A 53 4.32 -6.21 -1.96
C TRP A 53 4.05 -5.01 -2.87
N TRP A 54 3.03 -4.20 -2.56
CA TRP A 54 2.66 -3.04 -3.37
C TRP A 54 3.80 -2.02 -3.47
N MET A 55 4.39 -1.66 -2.33
CA MET A 55 5.53 -0.74 -2.25
C MET A 55 6.69 -1.17 -3.15
N ARG A 56 7.02 -2.48 -3.17
CA ARG A 56 8.13 -3.02 -3.96
C ARG A 56 7.87 -3.04 -5.48
N HIS A 57 6.61 -3.12 -5.91
CA HIS A 57 6.25 -3.33 -7.32
C HIS A 57 5.67 -2.10 -8.00
N LYS A 58 5.07 -1.18 -7.24
CA LYS A 58 4.54 0.09 -7.72
C LYS A 58 5.37 1.30 -7.27
N GLY A 59 6.38 1.09 -6.42
CA GLY A 59 7.29 2.13 -5.95
C GLY A 59 8.35 2.59 -6.97
N GLN A 60 8.45 1.93 -8.12
CA GLN A 60 9.35 2.40 -9.18
C GLN A 60 8.62 3.48 -10.00
N ARG A 61 9.03 4.73 -9.83
CA ARG A 61 8.71 5.77 -10.81
C ARG A 61 9.23 5.30 -12.18
N ASN A 62 8.34 5.21 -13.15
CA ASN A 62 8.76 5.23 -14.55
C ASN A 62 9.23 6.67 -14.80
N ASP A 63 10.54 6.88 -14.69
CA ASP A 63 11.21 8.11 -15.10
C ASP A 63 11.15 8.29 -16.63
#